data_AF-A0A424IL40-F1
#
_entry.id   AF-A0A424IL40-F1
#
_cell.length_a   1.000
_cell.length_b   1.000
_cell.length_c   1.000
_cell.angle_alpha   90.00
_cell.angle_beta   90.00
_cell.angle_gamma   90.00
#
_symmetry.space_group_name_H-M   'P 1'
#
loop_
_entity.id
_entity.type
_entity.pdbx_description
1 polymer ?
#
loop_
_entity_poly.entity_id
_entity_poly.type
_entity_poly.pdbx_seq_one_letter_code
_entity_poly.pdbx_strand_id
1 'polypeptide(L)'
;MGLDHLLLLAAIQGITEFVPVSSSGHLQLVHGLTAYPDHGLVIDVALHAGTLLAVMAYFHRDVRLMLMGARDLARRQASSSAHLMRVLAIASLPVLLAGAVLVALDVTEALRKPEIVAWASIIFAIPLWLADRRQGPVSRDIKTSEGSDPQ
;
A
#
# COMPACT_ATOMS: atom_id res chain seq x y z
N MET A 1 -0.59 3.13 25.64
CA MET A 1 0.40 2.15 25.13
C MET A 1 1.79 2.51 25.62
N GLY A 2 2.62 1.52 25.96
CA GLY A 2 4.05 1.72 26.17
C GLY A 2 4.80 1.84 24.83
N LEU A 3 6.00 2.43 24.86
CA LEU A 3 6.85 2.60 23.66
C LEU A 3 7.28 1.25 23.07
N ASP A 4 7.47 0.25 23.93
CA ASP A 4 7.76 -1.14 23.57
C ASP A 4 6.71 -1.73 22.62
N HIS A 5 5.43 -1.52 22.92
CA HIS A 5 4.34 -2.02 22.09
C HIS A 5 4.27 -1.28 20.75
N LEU A 6 4.44 0.05 20.75
CA LEU A 6 4.46 0.84 19.51
C LEU A 6 5.61 0.44 18.59
N LEU A 7 6.79 0.16 19.15
CA LEU A 7 7.95 -0.32 18.38
C LEU A 7 7.68 -1.71 17.77
N LEU A 8 7.03 -2.60 18.51
CA LEU A 8 6.63 -3.91 17.99
C LEU A 8 5.64 -3.77 16.83
N LEU A 9 4.57 -2.99 16.99
CA LEU A 9 3.58 -2.77 15.92
C LEU A 9 4.22 -2.11 14.69
N ALA A 10 5.11 -1.13 14.90
CA ALA A 10 5.85 -0.48 13.82
C ALA A 10 6.77 -1.45 13.08
N ALA A 11 7.45 -2.34 13.79
CA ALA A 11 8.27 -3.38 13.17
C ALA A 11 7.43 -4.37 12.35
N ILE A 12 6.31 -4.83 12.91
CA ILE A 12 5.38 -5.74 12.22
C ILE A 12 4.81 -5.07 10.96
N GLN A 13 4.30 -3.85 11.08
CA GLN A 13 3.80 -3.09 9.94
C GLN A 13 4.89 -2.89 8.89
N GLY A 14 6.07 -2.43 9.31
CA GLY A 14 7.19 -2.15 8.40
C GLY A 14 7.66 -3.39 7.63
N ILE A 15 7.61 -4.58 8.23
CA ILE A 15 7.97 -5.84 7.56
C ILE A 15 6.83 -6.33 6.67
N THR A 16 5.59 -6.30 7.17
CA THR A 16 4.44 -6.94 6.50
C THR A 16 3.80 -6.08 5.42
N GLU A 17 3.96 -4.76 5.43
CA GLU A 17 3.37 -3.87 4.42
C GLU A 17 3.92 -4.11 3.01
N PHE A 18 5.17 -4.56 2.91
CA PHE A 18 5.84 -4.80 1.62
C PHE A 18 5.69 -6.23 1.10
N VAL A 19 5.04 -7.09 1.86
CA VAL A 19 4.80 -8.49 1.50
C VAL A 19 3.29 -8.69 1.39
N PRO A 20 2.76 -9.41 0.40
CA PRO A 20 1.31 -9.59 0.24
C PRO A 20 0.73 -10.60 1.25
N VAL A 21 0.86 -10.30 2.55
CA VAL A 21 0.46 -11.16 3.69
C VAL A 21 -0.58 -10.50 4.61
N SER A 22 -1.17 -9.37 4.22
CA SER A 22 -2.16 -8.60 5.00
C SER A 22 -1.58 -8.05 6.31
N SER A 23 -0.99 -6.85 6.26
CA SER A 23 -0.40 -6.17 7.42
C SER A 23 -1.43 -5.88 8.52
N SER A 24 -2.64 -5.47 8.15
CA SER A 24 -3.76 -5.24 9.08
C SER A 24 -4.18 -6.49 9.85
N GLY A 25 -4.15 -7.67 9.22
CA GLY A 25 -4.42 -8.94 9.89
C GLY A 25 -3.40 -9.28 10.98
N HIS A 26 -2.12 -9.00 10.73
CA HIS A 26 -1.06 -9.23 11.71
C HIS A 26 -1.19 -8.29 12.92
N LEU A 27 -1.51 -7.01 12.70
CA LEU A 27 -1.76 -6.07 13.79
C LEU A 27 -2.96 -6.49 14.65
N GLN A 28 -4.06 -6.91 14.00
CA GLN A 28 -5.26 -7.37 14.71
C GLN A 28 -5.00 -8.64 15.55
N LEU A 29 -4.19 -9.57 15.04
CA LEU A 29 -3.77 -10.76 15.78
C LEU A 29 -2.94 -10.38 17.02
N VAL A 30 -2.02 -9.42 16.90
CA VAL A 30 -1.21 -8.95 18.04
C VAL A 30 -2.09 -8.34 19.11
N HIS A 31 -3.08 -7.52 18.74
CA HIS A 31 -4.04 -6.97 19.71
C HIS A 31 -4.90 -8.07 20.35
N GLY A 32 -5.34 -9.07 19.59
CA GLY A 32 -6.14 -10.19 20.11
C GLY A 32 -5.36 -11.17 21.01
N LEU A 33 -4.04 -11.25 20.84
CA LEU A 33 -3.16 -12.15 21.62
C LEU A 33 -2.46 -11.47 22.79
N THR A 34 -2.50 -10.14 22.88
CA THR A 34 -1.88 -9.37 23.95
C THR A 34 -2.93 -8.69 24.82
N ALA A 35 -2.57 -8.39 26.08
CA ALA A 35 -3.45 -7.62 26.97
C ALA A 35 -3.44 -6.11 26.66
N TYR A 36 -2.79 -5.69 25.57
CA TYR A 36 -2.69 -4.29 25.21
C TYR A 36 -4.02 -3.81 24.61
N PRO A 37 -4.51 -2.61 24.99
CA PRO A 37 -5.74 -2.09 24.43
C PRO A 37 -5.57 -1.88 22.92
N ASP A 38 -6.53 -2.29 22.09
CA ASP A 38 -6.60 -1.83 20.70
C ASP A 38 -6.83 -0.32 20.72
N HIS A 39 -5.84 0.45 20.24
CA HIS A 39 -5.95 1.91 20.15
C HIS A 39 -6.68 2.35 18.87
N GLY A 40 -7.28 1.39 18.18
CA GLY A 40 -8.25 1.60 17.13
C GLY A 40 -7.63 1.97 15.79
N LEU A 41 -8.50 2.35 14.87
CA LEU A 41 -8.18 2.80 13.51
C LEU A 41 -7.07 3.87 13.46
N VAL A 42 -6.94 4.71 14.50
CA VAL A 42 -5.95 5.80 14.54
C VAL A 42 -4.51 5.27 14.51
N ILE A 43 -4.21 4.20 15.25
CA ILE A 43 -2.86 3.60 15.23
C ILE A 43 -2.60 2.93 13.89
N ASP A 44 -3.57 2.19 13.33
CA ASP A 44 -3.44 1.56 12.03
C ASP A 44 -3.12 2.60 10.93
N VAL A 45 -3.83 3.74 10.94
CA VAL A 45 -3.58 4.86 10.02
C VAL A 45 -2.20 5.48 10.23
N ALA A 46 -1.77 5.68 11.49
CA ALA A 46 -0.46 6.26 11.77
C ALA A 46 0.68 5.34 11.32
N LEU A 47 0.55 4.03 11.55
CA LEU A 47 1.51 3.02 11.11
C LEU A 47 1.61 2.96 9.58
N HIS A 48 0.47 2.96 8.90
CA HIS A 48 0.41 2.97 7.43
C HIS A 48 0.95 4.29 6.84
N ALA A 49 0.71 5.43 7.50
CA ALA A 49 1.32 6.70 7.11
C ALA A 49 2.85 6.65 7.25
N GLY A 50 3.36 5.99 8.30
CA GLY A 50 4.80 5.76 8.48
C GLY A 50 5.44 4.95 7.34
N THR A 51 4.81 3.86 6.92
CA THR A 51 5.32 3.06 5.78
C THR A 51 5.20 3.80 4.46
N LEU A 52 4.11 4.55 4.24
CA LEU A 52 3.97 5.41 3.06
C LEU A 52 5.09 6.45 3.00
N LEU A 53 5.41 7.11 4.11
CA LEU A 53 6.52 8.06 4.18
C LEU A 53 7.86 7.40 3.87
N ALA A 54 8.10 6.18 4.37
CA ALA A 54 9.31 5.42 4.05
C ALA A 54 9.43 5.15 2.53
N VAL A 55 8.33 4.74 1.88
CA VAL A 55 8.27 4.55 0.42
C VAL A 55 8.52 5.85 -0.33
N MET A 56 7.89 6.95 0.08
CA MET A 56 8.08 8.27 -0.54
C MET A 56 9.51 8.77 -0.41
N ALA A 57 10.17 8.52 0.73
CA ALA A 57 11.55 8.88 0.95
C ALA A 57 12.50 8.02 0.08
N TYR A 58 12.24 6.71 -0.01
CA TYR A 58 13.03 5.80 -0.85
C TYR A 58 12.89 6.16 -2.33
N PHE A 59 11.66 6.30 -2.84
CA PHE A 59 11.34 6.66 -4.23
C PHE A 59 11.20 8.18 -4.44
N HIS A 60 11.98 9.00 -3.73
CA HIS A 60 11.87 10.45 -3.77
C HIS A 60 11.97 11.07 -5.18
N ARG A 61 12.68 10.41 -6.12
CA ARG A 61 12.76 10.85 -7.52
C ARG A 61 11.42 10.69 -8.24
N ASP A 62 10.77 9.55 -8.07
CA ASP A 62 9.45 9.28 -8.65
C ASP A 62 8.39 10.19 -8.04
N VAL A 63 8.47 10.42 -6.71
CA VAL A 63 7.63 11.41 -6.03
C VAL A 63 7.79 12.80 -6.65
N ARG A 64 9.03 13.24 -6.93
CA ARG A 64 9.26 14.52 -7.63
C ARG A 64 8.63 14.55 -9.02
N LEU A 65 8.71 13.46 -9.78
CA LEU A 65 8.07 13.36 -11.10
C LEU A 65 6.54 13.45 -10.99
N MET A 66 5.94 12.83 -9.98
CA MET A 66 4.50 12.90 -9.72
C MET A 66 4.07 14.31 -9.34
N LEU A 67 4.85 14.99 -8.48
CA LEU A 67 4.60 16.39 -8.10
C LEU A 67 4.70 17.34 -9.31
N MET A 68 5.68 17.14 -10.18
CA MET A 68 5.77 17.86 -11.46
C MET A 68 4.56 17.58 -12.34
N GLY A 69 4.15 16.31 -12.43
CA GLY A 69 2.95 15.89 -13.15
C GLY A 69 1.67 16.56 -12.65
N ALA A 70 1.52 16.69 -11.33
CA ALA A 70 0.40 17.41 -10.71
C ALA A 70 0.42 18.90 -11.08
N ARG A 71 1.59 19.54 -11.06
CA ARG A 71 1.75 20.94 -11.49
C ARG A 71 1.41 21.11 -12.98
N ASP A 72 1.90 20.22 -13.83
CA ASP A 72 1.69 20.29 -15.27
C ASP A 72 0.21 20.06 -15.62
N LEU A 73 -0.45 19.12 -14.93
CA LEU A 73 -1.90 18.91 -15.05
C LEU A 73 -2.70 20.15 -14.64
N ALA A 74 -2.34 20.79 -13.53
CA ALA A 74 -2.96 22.05 -13.09
C ALA A 74 -2.77 23.19 -14.10
N ARG A 75 -1.63 23.21 -14.80
CA ARG A 75 -1.32 24.16 -15.88
C ARG A 75 -1.86 23.73 -17.25
N ARG A 76 -2.58 22.61 -17.33
CA ARG A 76 -3.10 22.00 -18.58
C ARG A 76 -2.00 21.70 -19.61
N GLN A 77 -0.78 21.45 -19.15
CA GLN A 77 0.35 21.07 -20.00
C GLN A 77 0.34 19.56 -20.22
N ALA A 78 0.43 19.14 -21.48
CA ALA A 78 0.57 17.74 -21.83
C ALA A 78 2.04 17.33 -21.67
N SER A 79 2.34 16.59 -20.60
CA SER A 79 3.65 15.98 -20.36
C SER A 79 3.49 14.52 -19.96
N SER A 80 4.55 13.72 -20.11
CA SER A 80 4.56 12.33 -19.64
C SER A 80 4.30 12.24 -18.13
N SER A 81 4.85 13.18 -17.36
CA SER A 81 4.58 13.33 -15.92
C SER A 81 3.10 13.62 -15.63
N ALA A 82 2.45 14.49 -16.41
CA ALA A 82 1.03 14.79 -16.27
C ALA A 82 0.15 13.57 -16.59
N HIS A 83 0.54 12.76 -17.57
CA HIS A 83 -0.14 11.50 -17.88
C HIS A 83 -0.03 10.51 -16.71
N LEU A 84 1.18 10.30 -16.18
CA LEU A 84 1.42 9.42 -15.03
C LEU A 84 0.56 9.86 -13.83
N MET A 85 0.58 11.15 -13.49
CA MET A 85 -0.22 11.69 -12.38
C MET A 85 -1.72 11.50 -12.61
N ARG A 86 -2.20 11.68 -13.85
CA ARG A 86 -3.61 11.50 -14.19
C ARG A 86 -4.06 10.05 -14.04
N VAL A 87 -3.29 9.11 -14.56
CA VAL A 87 -3.60 7.67 -14.42
C VAL A 87 -3.65 7.29 -12.95
N LEU A 88 -2.68 7.74 -12.16
CA LEU A 88 -2.67 7.48 -10.72
C LEU A 88 -3.89 8.09 -10.02
N ALA A 89 -4.22 9.35 -10.28
CA ALA A 89 -5.37 10.01 -9.66
C ALA A 89 -6.68 9.27 -9.97
N ILE A 90 -6.87 8.83 -11.22
CA ILE A 90 -8.03 8.04 -11.64
C ILE A 90 -8.03 6.67 -10.97
N ALA A 91 -6.87 6.02 -10.85
CA ALA A 91 -6.76 4.71 -10.19
C ALA A 91 -7.04 4.79 -8.68
N SER A 92 -6.71 5.89 -8.02
CA SER A 92 -6.96 6.09 -6.58
C SER A 92 -8.41 6.47 -6.26
N LEU A 93 -9.14 7.06 -7.21
CA LEU A 93 -10.52 7.54 -7.02
C LEU A 93 -11.48 6.47 -6.47
N PRO A 94 -11.57 5.24 -7.03
CA PRO A 94 -12.44 4.19 -6.50
C PRO A 94 -12.16 3.84 -5.04
N VAL A 95 -10.89 3.81 -4.64
CA VAL A 95 -10.48 3.51 -3.27
C VAL A 95 -10.88 4.62 -2.32
N LEU A 96 -10.69 5.89 -2.71
CA LEU A 96 -11.10 7.05 -1.91
C LEU A 96 -12.62 7.10 -1.73
N LEU A 97 -13.38 6.83 -2.79
CA LEU A 97 -14.85 6.80 -2.72
C LEU A 97 -15.34 5.66 -1.83
N ALA A 98 -14.80 4.45 -1.98
CA ALA A 98 -15.13 3.33 -1.12
C ALA A 98 -14.81 3.65 0.35
N GLY A 99 -13.61 4.17 0.64
CA GLY A 99 -13.22 4.59 1.99
C GLY A 99 -14.16 5.64 2.58
N ALA A 100 -14.51 6.68 1.81
CA ALA A 100 -15.43 7.72 2.25
C ALA A 100 -16.83 7.17 2.58
N VAL A 101 -17.36 6.25 1.76
CA VAL A 101 -18.64 5.59 2.02
C VAL A 101 -18.57 4.73 3.29
N LEU A 102 -17.51 3.96 3.49
CA LEU A 102 -17.36 3.11 4.68
C LEU A 102 -17.26 3.94 5.97
N VAL A 103 -16.56 5.07 5.93
CA VAL A 103 -16.52 6.03 7.05
C VAL A 103 -17.90 6.66 7.28
N ALA A 104 -18.61 7.06 6.23
CA ALA A 104 -19.95 7.66 6.35
C ALA A 104 -21.00 6.69 6.91
N LEU A 105 -20.82 5.38 6.71
CA LEU A 105 -21.69 4.33 7.23
C LEU A 105 -21.30 3.84 8.64
N ASP A 106 -20.21 4.34 9.22
CA ASP A 106 -19.68 3.94 10.54
C ASP A 106 -19.42 2.42 10.68
N VAL A 107 -19.01 1.78 9.57
CA VAL A 107 -18.75 0.32 9.53
C VAL A 107 -17.25 -0.02 9.63
N THR A 108 -16.37 0.96 9.78
CA THR A 108 -14.91 0.78 9.77
C THR A 108 -14.43 -0.15 10.88
N GLU A 109 -14.94 0.01 12.10
CA GLU A 109 -14.59 -0.87 13.23
C GLU A 109 -15.11 -2.30 13.04
N ALA A 110 -16.28 -2.47 12.41
CA ALA A 110 -16.79 -3.79 12.09
C ALA A 110 -15.88 -4.51 11.09
N LEU A 111 -15.32 -3.80 10.11
CA LEU A 111 -14.41 -4.35 9.10
C LEU A 111 -13.05 -4.77 9.68
N ARG A 112 -12.65 -4.21 10.83
CA ARG A 112 -11.40 -4.56 11.53
C ARG A 112 -11.52 -5.87 12.33
N LYS A 113 -12.71 -6.45 12.47
CA LYS A 113 -12.91 -7.71 13.20
C LYS A 113 -12.04 -8.83 12.60
N PRO A 114 -11.34 -9.63 13.44
CA PRO A 114 -10.44 -10.69 12.98
C PRO A 114 -11.11 -11.64 11.98
N GLU A 115 -12.39 -11.98 12.19
CA GLU A 115 -13.13 -12.89 11.32
C GLU A 115 -13.30 -12.31 9.91
N ILE A 116 -13.61 -11.02 9.79
CA ILE A 116 -13.79 -10.34 8.51
C ILE A 116 -12.44 -10.23 7.78
N VAL A 117 -11.38 -9.85 8.49
CA VAL A 117 -10.03 -9.75 7.93
C VAL A 117 -9.53 -11.12 7.46
N ALA A 118 -9.81 -12.19 8.20
CA ALA A 118 -9.45 -13.55 7.81
C ALA A 118 -10.14 -13.97 6.50
N TRP A 119 -11.46 -13.78 6.39
CA TRP A 119 -12.20 -14.10 5.16
C TRP A 119 -11.73 -13.24 3.97
N ALA A 120 -11.53 -11.94 4.17
CA ALA A 120 -11.01 -11.05 3.13
C ALA A 120 -9.63 -11.51 2.62
N SER A 121 -8.75 -11.96 3.53
CA SER A 121 -7.41 -12.45 3.19
C SER A 121 -7.47 -13.76 2.38
N ILE A 122 -8.37 -14.69 2.75
CA ILE A 122 -8.59 -15.93 1.99
C ILE A 122 -9.11 -15.63 0.58
N ILE A 123 -10.10 -14.73 0.47
CA ILE A 123 -10.66 -14.33 -0.82
C ILE A 123 -9.58 -13.67 -1.69
N PHE A 124 -8.77 -12.79 -1.11
CA PHE A 124 -7.68 -12.11 -1.82
C PHE A 124 -6.54 -13.04 -2.26
N ALA A 125 -6.32 -14.14 -1.53
CA ALA A 125 -5.34 -15.16 -1.92
C ALA A 125 -5.70 -15.85 -3.24
N ILE A 126 -7.00 -15.92 -3.62
CA ILE A 126 -7.44 -16.58 -4.86
C ILE A 126 -6.92 -15.86 -6.12
N PRO A 127 -7.12 -14.52 -6.29
CA PRO A 127 -6.49 -13.77 -7.37
C PRO A 127 -4.96 -13.90 -7.41
N LEU A 128 -4.29 -13.83 -6.25
CA LEU A 128 -2.83 -13.96 -6.19
C LEU A 128 -2.36 -15.32 -6.71
N TRP A 129 -3.02 -16.40 -6.27
CA TRP A 129 -2.73 -17.75 -6.73
C TRP A 129 -3.00 -17.93 -8.23
N LEU A 130 -4.06 -17.32 -8.76
CA LEU A 130 -4.36 -17.36 -10.20
C LEU A 130 -3.33 -16.57 -11.01
N ALA A 131 -2.86 -15.43 -10.49
CA ALA A 131 -1.82 -14.62 -11.12
C ALA A 131 -0.48 -15.36 -11.15
N ASP A 132 -0.14 -16.08 -10.08
CA ASP A 132 1.08 -16.89 -9.99
C ASP A 132 1.08 -18.04 -11.00
N ARG A 133 -0.04 -18.76 -11.12
CA ARG A 133 -0.20 -19.86 -12.10
C ARG A 133 -0.08 -19.44 -13.56
N ARG A 134 -0.26 -18.16 -13.87
CA ARG A 134 -0.22 -17.64 -15.24
C ARG A 134 1.15 -17.07 -15.62
N GLN A 135 2.08 -16.95 -14.67
CA GLN A 135 3.45 -16.54 -14.97
C GLN A 135 4.23 -17.76 -15.47
N GLY A 136 4.41 -17.85 -16.80
CA GLY A 136 5.37 -18.77 -17.41
C GLY A 136 6.80 -18.49 -16.92
N PRO A 137 7.78 -19.37 -17.21
CA PRO A 137 9.14 -19.26 -16.69
C PRO A 137 9.69 -17.85 -16.95
N VAL A 138 9.96 -17.13 -15.86
CA VAL A 138 10.48 -15.77 -15.86
C VAL A 138 11.90 -15.82 -16.40
N SER A 139 12.06 -15.71 -17.73
CA SER A 139 13.37 -15.44 -18.33
C SER A 139 13.69 -13.97 -18.11
N ARG A 140 14.22 -13.65 -16.91
CA ARG A 140 14.80 -12.35 -16.60
C ARG A 140 16.22 -12.33 -17.14
N ASP A 141 16.38 -12.05 -18.42
CA ASP A 141 17.64 -11.51 -18.93
C ASP A 141 17.77 -10.06 -18.44
N ILE A 142 18.39 -9.89 -17.27
CA ILE A 142 18.89 -8.59 -16.78
C ILE A 142 20.33 -8.45 -17.27
N LYS A 143 20.54 -8.48 -18.59
CA LYS A 143 21.76 -8.15 -19.35
C LYS A 143 21.24 -7.87 -20.77
N THR A 144 21.34 -6.70 -21.41
CA THR A 144 22.35 -5.64 -21.44
C THR A 144 21.67 -4.42 -22.06
N SER A 145 21.62 -3.29 -21.36
CA SER A 145 21.39 -1.97 -21.97
C SER A 145 22.62 -1.06 -21.76
N GLU A 146 23.80 -1.65 -21.68
CA GLU A 146 25.05 -0.93 -21.83
C GLU A 146 25.49 -1.02 -23.29
N GLY A 147 25.37 0.11 -23.98
CA GLY A 147 26.29 0.56 -25.02
C GLY A 147 26.49 -0.35 -26.23
N SER A 148 25.69 -0.12 -27.27
CA SER A 148 26.19 -0.20 -28.64
C SER A 148 25.86 1.12 -29.35
N ASP A 149 26.69 2.11 -29.09
CA ASP A 149 26.81 3.31 -29.92
C ASP A 149 27.47 2.87 -31.25
N PRO A 150 26.91 3.21 -32.43
CA PRO A 150 27.45 2.77 -33.70
C PRO A 150 28.69 3.57 -34.08
N GLN A 151 29.80 2.87 -34.34
CA GLN A 151 30.85 3.32 -35.27
C GLN A 151 30.98 2.30 -36.40
#